data_AF-A0A518MXY8-F1
#
_entry.id   AF-A0A518MXY8-F1
#
_cell.length_a   1.000
_cell.length_b   1.000
_cell.length_c   1.000
_cell.angle_alpha   90.00
_cell.angle_beta   90.00
_cell.angle_gamma   90.00
#
_symmetry.space_group_name_H-M   'P 1'
#
loop_
_entity.id
_entity.type
_entity.pdbx_description
1 polymer ?
#
loop_
_entity_poly.entity_id
_entity_poly.type
_entity_poly.pdbx_seq_one_letter_code
_entity_poly.pdbx_strand_id
1 'polypeptide(L)'
;MKNYFLILFTGLILISCKRINSIIDGFNLKKEKLSEFNVKIDTLISTKNGDLTKAVLFKNNFYCMFETSRKNTSQQFIKMLVFNQKGKFIEDVFVPEEIQNMSHYDLIVEKDSLYVKENQFEKENFVLGECVADLNKIKTRNFAIFKDEIYTIYSDSKGEWGGTIFFENNKTREVFETYSSCAVVVNKIKKEYYVTNSGMYFSNVLKISEPTKLHKSKLNLNENEGSKYHKGVTEILNIDDVNIATSFVNQDQLFHLYSDKKNVFVGVIENGKMKSVYKFAFNFYPHLNQKLDDGKQLLTFYIPATKENGVLIINQKNFYFHLLK
;
A
#
# COMPACT_ATOMS: atom_id res chain seq x y z
N MET A 1 34.39 -50.14 -16.45
CA MET A 1 33.30 -49.62 -15.60
C MET A 1 33.47 -48.12 -15.41
N LYS A 2 32.91 -47.31 -16.32
CA LYS A 2 32.77 -45.84 -16.24
C LYS A 2 32.18 -45.43 -17.59
N ASN A 3 30.90 -45.06 -17.63
CA ASN A 3 30.23 -44.25 -18.68
C ASN A 3 28.69 -44.24 -18.60
N TYR A 4 28.07 -44.57 -17.46
CA TYR A 4 26.61 -44.46 -17.29
C TYR A 4 26.23 -43.53 -16.13
N PHE A 5 26.88 -42.37 -16.02
CA PHE A 5 26.54 -41.36 -14.99
C PHE A 5 26.35 -39.93 -15.53
N LEU A 6 26.13 -39.78 -16.84
CA LEU A 6 25.98 -38.46 -17.47
C LEU A 6 24.66 -38.26 -18.25
N ILE A 7 23.66 -39.14 -18.05
CA ILE A 7 22.33 -39.01 -18.69
C ILE A 7 21.21 -38.76 -17.66
N LEU A 8 21.51 -38.78 -16.35
CA LEU A 8 20.48 -38.57 -15.32
C LEU A 8 20.29 -37.11 -14.86
N PHE A 9 21.09 -36.16 -15.36
CA PHE A 9 21.00 -34.75 -14.93
C PHE A 9 20.32 -33.80 -15.92
N THR A 10 20.08 -34.24 -17.16
CA THR A 10 19.32 -33.45 -18.17
C THR A 10 17.81 -33.69 -18.11
N GLY A 11 17.35 -34.75 -17.43
CA GLY A 11 15.92 -35.05 -17.24
C GLY A 11 15.22 -34.22 -16.15
N LEU A 12 15.96 -33.68 -15.17
CA LEU A 12 15.39 -32.95 -14.03
C LEU A 12 15.16 -31.44 -14.31
N ILE A 13 15.87 -30.87 -15.30
CA ILE A 13 15.71 -29.46 -15.67
C ILE A 13 14.40 -29.24 -16.47
N LEU A 14 13.92 -30.25 -17.20
CA LEU A 14 12.68 -30.16 -17.99
C LEU A 14 11.40 -30.35 -17.16
N ILE A 15 11.49 -30.94 -15.96
CA ILE A 15 10.33 -31.15 -15.07
C ILE A 15 10.02 -29.88 -14.25
N SER A 16 11.01 -29.03 -13.99
CA SER A 16 10.81 -27.75 -13.29
C SER A 16 10.04 -26.73 -14.15
N CYS A 17 10.30 -26.66 -15.45
CA CYS A 17 9.55 -25.78 -16.36
C CYS A 17 8.10 -26.25 -16.60
N LYS A 18 7.84 -27.57 -16.56
CA LYS A 18 6.48 -28.12 -16.78
C LYS A 18 5.50 -27.77 -15.65
N ARG A 19 5.98 -27.67 -14.40
CA ARG A 19 5.13 -27.34 -13.24
C ARG A 19 4.73 -25.86 -13.19
N ILE A 20 5.56 -24.97 -13.74
CA ILE A 20 5.30 -23.53 -13.79
C ILE A 20 4.41 -23.18 -14.98
N ASN A 21 4.63 -23.81 -16.14
CA ASN A 21 3.69 -23.68 -17.27
C ASN A 21 2.30 -24.21 -16.90
N SER A 22 2.15 -25.24 -16.05
CA SER A 22 0.82 -25.67 -15.60
C SER A 22 0.09 -24.67 -14.69
N ILE A 23 0.80 -23.76 -14.02
CA ILE A 23 0.17 -22.68 -13.24
C ILE A 23 -0.25 -21.54 -14.17
N ILE A 24 0.60 -21.18 -15.14
CA ILE A 24 0.31 -20.14 -16.15
C ILE A 24 -0.79 -20.61 -17.13
N ASP A 25 -0.75 -21.85 -17.60
CA ASP A 25 -1.77 -22.49 -18.45
C ASP A 25 -3.06 -22.80 -17.66
N GLY A 26 -2.96 -22.92 -16.33
CA GLY A 26 -4.09 -23.03 -15.41
C GLY A 26 -4.89 -21.75 -15.26
N PHE A 27 -4.37 -20.60 -15.73
CA PHE A 27 -5.08 -19.33 -15.84
C PHE A 27 -5.84 -19.16 -17.17
N ASN A 28 -6.07 -20.23 -17.93
CA ASN A 28 -7.01 -20.21 -19.06
C ASN A 28 -8.44 -19.94 -18.56
N LEU A 29 -8.74 -18.64 -18.44
CA LEU A 29 -10.04 -18.06 -18.20
C LEU A 29 -11.02 -18.64 -19.23
N LYS A 30 -11.93 -19.51 -18.77
CA LYS A 30 -13.21 -19.65 -19.44
C LYS A 30 -13.78 -18.24 -19.61
N LYS A 31 -14.06 -17.86 -20.85
CA LYS A 31 -14.76 -16.62 -21.22
C LYS A 31 -16.18 -16.65 -20.66
N GLU A 32 -16.30 -16.48 -19.35
CA GLU A 32 -17.54 -16.09 -18.69
C GLU A 32 -17.50 -14.58 -18.54
N LYS A 33 -18.41 -13.91 -19.26
CA LYS A 33 -18.78 -12.49 -19.17
C LYS A 33 -17.63 -11.55 -18.79
N LEU A 34 -16.95 -10.95 -19.79
CA LEU A 34 -15.87 -9.97 -19.61
C LEU A 34 -16.08 -9.17 -18.32
N SER A 35 -15.30 -9.50 -17.28
CA SER A 35 -15.32 -8.75 -16.05
C SER A 35 -14.99 -7.30 -16.39
N GLU A 36 -15.68 -6.36 -15.76
CA GLU A 36 -15.43 -4.93 -15.95
C GLU A 36 -13.98 -4.52 -15.58
N PHE A 37 -13.28 -5.40 -14.87
CA PHE A 37 -11.90 -5.25 -14.44
C PHE A 37 -10.93 -6.01 -15.33
N ASN A 38 -9.81 -5.35 -15.64
CA ASN A 38 -8.71 -5.92 -16.41
C ASN A 38 -7.56 -6.26 -15.46
N VAL A 39 -7.11 -7.51 -15.46
CA VAL A 39 -5.93 -7.95 -14.70
C VAL A 39 -4.81 -8.30 -15.68
N LYS A 40 -3.65 -7.70 -15.48
CA LYS A 40 -2.41 -8.06 -16.18
C LYS A 40 -1.35 -8.44 -15.17
N ILE A 41 -0.59 -9.49 -15.48
CA ILE A 41 0.50 -9.97 -14.64
C ILE A 41 1.76 -9.96 -15.50
N ASP A 42 2.80 -9.31 -15.00
CA ASP A 42 4.13 -9.25 -15.57
C ASP A 42 5.16 -9.63 -14.50
N THR A 43 6.40 -9.84 -14.90
CA THR A 43 7.53 -10.19 -14.01
C THR A 43 8.63 -9.15 -14.11
N LEU A 44 9.08 -8.66 -12.96
CA LEU A 44 10.33 -7.91 -12.81
C LEU A 44 11.42 -8.91 -12.39
N ILE A 45 12.45 -9.05 -13.21
CA ILE A 45 13.58 -9.92 -12.89
C ILE A 45 14.41 -9.22 -11.82
N SER A 46 14.46 -9.80 -10.62
CA SER A 46 15.24 -9.27 -9.50
C SER A 46 16.16 -10.35 -8.96
N THR A 47 17.32 -9.94 -8.47
CA THR A 47 18.05 -10.81 -7.54
C THR A 47 17.24 -10.98 -6.25
N LYS A 48 17.36 -12.12 -5.57
CA LYS A 48 16.69 -12.32 -4.27
C LYS A 48 17.29 -11.35 -3.24
N ASN A 49 16.52 -10.35 -2.84
CA ASN A 49 16.96 -9.30 -1.91
C ASN A 49 16.19 -9.29 -0.57
N GLY A 50 15.40 -10.33 -0.30
CA GLY A 50 14.51 -10.41 0.86
C GLY A 50 13.04 -10.24 0.50
N ASP A 51 12.23 -9.94 1.52
CA ASP A 51 10.81 -9.63 1.35
C ASP A 51 10.64 -8.17 0.96
N LEU A 52 9.88 -7.90 -0.11
CA LEU A 52 9.54 -6.53 -0.51
C LEU A 52 8.45 -6.01 0.44
N THR A 53 8.77 -5.02 1.26
CA THR A 53 7.82 -4.49 2.26
C THR A 53 7.20 -3.17 1.85
N LYS A 54 7.96 -2.28 1.21
CA LYS A 54 7.47 -1.00 0.67
C LYS A 54 8.00 -0.76 -0.73
N ALA A 55 7.17 -0.15 -1.58
CA ALA A 55 7.60 0.34 -2.88
C ALA A 55 6.91 1.68 -3.17
N VAL A 56 7.57 2.58 -3.90
CA VAL A 56 6.97 3.82 -4.41
C VAL A 56 7.49 4.12 -5.80
N LEU A 57 6.70 4.84 -6.59
CA LEU A 57 7.12 5.38 -7.87
C LEU A 57 7.61 6.82 -7.66
N PHE A 58 8.89 7.05 -7.94
CA PHE A 58 9.53 8.36 -7.83
C PHE A 58 10.46 8.58 -9.03
N LYS A 59 10.38 9.75 -9.68
CA LYS A 59 11.16 10.08 -10.89
C LYS A 59 11.16 8.94 -11.94
N ASN A 60 10.00 8.36 -12.20
CA ASN A 60 9.75 7.23 -13.12
C ASN A 60 10.43 5.89 -12.77
N ASN A 61 10.98 5.74 -11.57
CA ASN A 61 11.57 4.49 -11.08
C ASN A 61 10.85 3.98 -9.83
N PHE A 62 10.85 2.66 -9.65
CA PHE A 62 10.44 2.01 -8.41
C PHE A 62 11.57 2.07 -7.40
N TYR A 63 11.31 2.70 -6.25
CA TYR A 63 12.15 2.63 -5.07
C TYR A 63 11.56 1.59 -4.13
N CYS A 64 12.28 0.49 -3.96
CA CYS A 64 11.80 -0.71 -3.29
C CYS A 64 12.61 -0.97 -2.02
N MET A 65 11.94 -1.01 -0.87
CA MET A 65 12.51 -1.43 0.40
C MET A 65 12.33 -2.94 0.58
N PHE A 66 13.44 -3.62 0.80
CA PHE A 66 13.51 -5.04 1.09
C PHE A 66 13.99 -5.27 2.51
N GLU A 67 13.41 -6.27 3.15
CA GLU A 67 13.77 -6.70 4.49
C GLU A 67 14.23 -8.16 4.49
N THR A 68 15.32 -8.43 5.20
CA THR A 68 15.78 -9.80 5.47
C THR A 68 15.93 -10.00 6.97
N SER A 69 15.42 -11.13 7.47
CA SER A 69 15.58 -11.47 8.90
C SER A 69 17.05 -11.66 9.24
N ARG A 70 17.51 -11.03 10.33
CA ARG A 70 18.83 -11.33 10.89
C ARG A 70 18.76 -12.61 11.72
N LYS A 71 19.81 -13.43 11.67
CA LYS A 71 19.89 -14.64 12.50
C LYS A 71 19.91 -14.24 13.98
N ASN A 72 19.10 -14.91 14.79
CA ASN A 72 19.04 -14.76 16.25
C ASN A 72 18.59 -13.39 16.78
N THR A 73 17.94 -12.55 15.97
CA THR A 73 17.30 -11.31 16.45
C THR A 73 15.94 -11.10 15.78
N SER A 74 15.11 -10.23 16.35
CA SER A 74 13.87 -9.75 15.70
C SER A 74 14.14 -8.61 14.70
N GLN A 75 15.38 -8.12 14.62
CA GLN A 75 15.75 -7.04 13.72
C GLN A 75 15.85 -7.53 12.28
N GLN A 76 15.46 -6.67 11.36
CA GLN A 76 15.61 -6.90 9.93
C GLN A 76 16.79 -6.09 9.39
N PHE A 77 17.42 -6.59 8.34
CA PHE A 77 18.31 -5.79 7.51
C PHE A 77 17.50 -5.19 6.38
N ILE A 78 17.48 -3.86 6.31
CA ILE A 78 16.71 -3.07 5.35
C ILE A 78 17.63 -2.65 4.21
N LYS A 79 17.23 -2.92 2.96
CA LYS A 79 17.92 -2.46 1.75
C LYS A 79 16.95 -1.74 0.84
N MET A 80 17.35 -0.59 0.30
CA MET A 80 16.60 0.07 -0.76
C MET A 80 17.28 -0.14 -2.12
N LEU A 81 16.50 -0.61 -3.09
CA LEU A 81 16.91 -0.81 -4.47
C LEU A 81 16.05 -0.01 -5.42
N VAL A 82 16.66 0.49 -6.49
CA VAL A 82 15.97 1.25 -7.53
C VAL A 82 15.89 0.43 -8.81
N PHE A 83 14.68 0.31 -9.35
CA PHE A 83 14.42 -0.32 -10.64
C PHE A 83 13.69 0.65 -11.55
N ASN A 84 13.96 0.64 -12.85
CA ASN A 84 13.06 1.31 -13.78
C ASN A 84 11.73 0.54 -13.92
N GLN A 85 10.77 1.12 -14.61
CA GLN A 85 9.46 0.49 -14.82
C GLN A 85 9.50 -0.82 -15.63
N LYS A 86 10.62 -1.14 -16.28
CA LYS A 86 10.85 -2.42 -16.96
C LYS A 86 11.54 -3.46 -16.06
N GLY A 87 11.79 -3.13 -14.79
CA GLY A 87 12.46 -4.02 -13.83
C GLY A 87 13.98 -4.06 -13.96
N LYS A 88 14.59 -3.19 -14.78
CA LYS A 88 16.05 -3.11 -14.84
C LYS A 88 16.56 -2.39 -13.59
N PHE A 89 17.48 -3.03 -12.88
CA PHE A 89 18.22 -2.40 -11.79
C PHE A 89 18.92 -1.11 -12.24
N ILE A 90 18.81 -0.08 -11.40
CA ILE A 90 19.40 1.25 -11.62
C ILE A 90 20.52 1.49 -10.63
N GLU A 91 20.22 1.46 -9.34
CA GLU A 91 21.18 1.73 -8.26
C GLU A 91 20.70 1.17 -6.91
N ASP A 92 21.63 1.09 -5.96
CA ASP A 92 21.36 0.89 -4.53
C ASP A 92 21.25 2.26 -3.87
N VAL A 93 20.31 2.42 -2.94
CA VAL A 93 20.24 3.61 -2.07
C VAL A 93 20.86 3.26 -0.71
N PHE A 94 21.75 4.11 -0.21
CA PHE A 94 22.32 3.95 1.13
C PHE A 94 21.24 4.19 2.20
N VAL A 95 21.03 3.16 3.03
CA VAL A 95 20.07 3.19 4.15
C VAL A 95 20.85 3.29 5.46
N PRO A 96 20.80 4.44 6.17
CA PRO A 96 21.56 4.68 7.40
C PRO A 96 21.08 3.79 8.56
N GLU A 97 21.93 3.64 9.60
CA GLU A 97 21.70 2.76 10.75
C GLU A 97 20.41 3.09 11.52
N GLU A 98 20.06 4.37 11.61
CA GLU A 98 18.82 4.82 12.25
C GLU A 98 17.58 4.20 11.59
N ILE A 99 17.57 4.09 10.25
CA ILE A 99 16.48 3.42 9.53
C ILE A 99 16.53 1.90 9.75
N GLN A 100 17.72 1.30 9.86
CA GLN A 100 17.87 -0.14 10.15
C GLN A 100 17.21 -0.55 11.47
N ASN A 101 17.06 0.38 12.40
CA ASN A 101 16.45 0.16 13.72
C ASN A 101 14.95 0.53 13.78
N MET A 102 14.35 1.03 12.69
CA MET A 102 12.93 1.37 12.64
C MET A 102 12.06 0.12 12.54
N SER A 103 11.20 -0.11 13.53
CA SER A 103 10.21 -1.20 13.48
C SER A 103 9.10 -0.94 12.45
N HIS A 104 8.72 0.33 12.26
CA HIS A 104 7.62 0.71 11.38
C HIS A 104 7.93 2.03 10.68
N TYR A 105 8.00 1.99 9.35
CA TYR A 105 8.24 3.16 8.51
C TYR A 105 7.39 3.14 7.24
N ASP A 106 7.23 4.31 6.63
CA ASP A 106 6.62 4.48 5.31
C ASP A 106 7.54 5.26 4.37
N LEU A 107 7.36 5.00 3.08
CA LEU A 107 7.93 5.78 2.00
C LEU A 107 6.90 6.81 1.56
N ILE A 108 7.30 8.09 1.50
CA ILE A 108 6.41 9.18 1.14
C ILE A 108 7.02 9.98 0.00
N VAL A 109 6.28 10.13 -1.09
CA VAL A 109 6.65 11.02 -2.18
C VAL A 109 5.82 12.29 -2.04
N GLU A 110 6.48 13.44 -1.90
CA GLU A 110 5.82 14.74 -1.88
C GLU A 110 6.59 15.69 -2.81
N LYS A 111 5.91 16.20 -3.85
CA LYS A 111 6.54 17.00 -4.92
C LYS A 111 7.71 16.21 -5.54
N ASP A 112 8.90 16.81 -5.58
CA ASP A 112 10.11 16.25 -6.19
C ASP A 112 11.04 15.58 -5.17
N SER A 113 10.51 15.16 -4.01
CA SER A 113 11.28 14.53 -2.94
C SER A 113 10.68 13.20 -2.49
N LEU A 114 11.56 12.25 -2.16
CA LEU A 114 11.24 10.98 -1.54
C LEU A 114 11.70 10.99 -0.08
N TYR A 115 10.81 10.63 0.83
CA TYR A 115 11.05 10.60 2.26
C TYR A 115 10.87 9.18 2.81
N VAL A 116 11.62 8.88 3.87
CA VAL A 116 11.31 7.79 4.80
C VAL A 116 10.84 8.41 6.10
N LYS A 117 9.67 7.99 6.57
CA LYS A 117 9.11 8.45 7.84
C LYS A 117 8.88 7.27 8.76
N GLU A 118 9.39 7.36 9.98
CA GLU A 118 8.98 6.46 11.06
C GLU A 118 7.53 6.72 11.46
N ASN A 119 6.77 5.65 11.64
CA ASN A 119 5.33 5.72 11.89
C ASN A 119 4.94 5.76 13.36
N GLN A 120 5.81 5.30 14.27
CA GLN A 120 5.49 5.20 15.69
C GLN A 120 6.61 5.80 16.54
N PHE A 121 6.23 6.45 17.65
CA PHE A 121 7.13 6.99 18.69
C PHE A 121 8.04 8.16 18.29
N GLU A 122 9.25 7.90 17.79
CA GLU A 122 10.31 8.92 17.67
C GLU A 122 10.23 9.75 16.38
N LYS A 123 9.32 9.35 15.46
CA LYS A 123 8.92 10.07 14.23
C LYS A 123 10.12 10.69 13.50
N GLU A 124 11.19 9.92 13.34
CA GLU A 124 12.31 10.39 12.55
C GLU A 124 11.95 10.48 11.07
N ASN A 125 12.51 11.47 10.38
CA ASN A 125 12.29 11.64 8.95
C ASN A 125 13.64 11.72 8.23
N PHE A 126 13.67 11.10 7.06
CA PHE A 126 14.82 11.10 6.16
C PHE A 126 14.34 11.52 4.78
N VAL A 127 15.23 12.13 4.00
CA VAL A 127 14.99 12.51 2.60
C VAL A 127 16.08 11.92 1.71
N LEU A 128 15.70 11.44 0.54
CA LEU A 128 16.66 10.99 -0.47
C LEU A 128 17.45 12.20 -1.01
N GLY A 129 18.77 12.10 -1.05
CA GLY A 129 19.66 13.11 -1.61
C GLY A 129 19.40 13.36 -3.10
N GLU A 130 19.59 14.61 -3.53
CA GLU A 130 19.35 15.00 -4.93
C GLU A 130 20.47 14.53 -5.88
N CYS A 131 21.72 14.54 -5.40
CA CYS A 131 22.91 14.22 -6.19
C CYS A 131 23.53 12.86 -5.86
N VAL A 132 23.21 12.31 -4.69
CA VAL A 132 23.69 11.02 -4.20
C VAL A 132 22.50 10.23 -3.68
N ALA A 133 22.50 8.93 -3.95
CA ALA A 133 21.43 8.01 -3.58
C ALA A 133 21.49 7.65 -2.09
N ASP A 134 21.46 8.65 -1.21
CA ASP A 134 21.61 8.49 0.24
C ASP A 134 20.41 9.08 0.97
N LEU A 135 19.93 8.38 2.00
CA LEU A 135 18.87 8.89 2.87
C LEU A 135 19.47 9.73 4.00
N ASN A 136 19.14 11.02 4.01
CA ASN A 136 19.67 12.00 4.96
C ASN A 136 18.60 12.38 5.99
N LYS A 137 18.97 12.36 7.28
CA LYS A 137 18.07 12.77 8.36
C LYS A 137 17.69 14.24 8.22
N ILE A 138 16.41 14.54 8.43
CA ILE A 138 15.87 15.89 8.42
C ILE A 138 15.09 16.17 9.69
N LYS A 139 14.76 17.44 9.92
CA LYS A 139 13.82 17.82 10.98
C LYS A 139 12.48 17.12 10.76
N THR A 140 11.97 16.48 11.81
CA THR A 140 10.65 15.84 11.82
C THR A 140 9.57 16.81 11.34
N ARG A 141 8.72 16.31 10.46
CA ARG A 141 7.58 17.01 9.89
C ARG A 141 6.41 16.05 9.66
N ASN A 142 5.23 16.63 9.54
CA ASN A 142 4.02 15.90 9.24
C ASN A 142 3.84 15.81 7.71
N PHE A 143 3.29 14.69 7.27
CA PHE A 143 2.94 14.45 5.87
C PHE A 143 1.43 14.25 5.77
N ALA A 144 0.83 14.88 4.77
CA ALA A 144 -0.60 14.74 4.52
C ALA A 144 -0.87 13.39 3.83
N ILE A 145 -1.99 12.76 4.17
CA ILE A 145 -2.49 11.57 3.47
C ILE A 145 -3.29 11.94 2.21
N PHE A 146 -3.78 13.19 2.15
CA PHE A 146 -4.50 13.72 1.00
C PHE A 146 -4.45 15.25 0.98
N LYS A 147 -4.45 15.84 -0.22
CA LYS A 147 -4.53 17.28 -0.42
C LYS A 147 -5.47 17.59 -1.58
N ASP A 148 -6.27 18.64 -1.42
CA ASP A 148 -6.97 19.29 -2.52
C ASP A 148 -6.89 20.82 -2.37
N GLU A 149 -7.67 21.55 -3.16
CA GLU A 149 -7.70 23.01 -3.15
C GLU A 149 -8.15 23.62 -1.81
N ILE A 150 -9.00 22.91 -1.05
CA ILE A 150 -9.66 23.43 0.15
C ILE A 150 -8.99 22.92 1.42
N TYR A 151 -8.61 21.64 1.45
CA TYR A 151 -8.11 20.98 2.64
C TYR A 151 -6.79 20.24 2.41
N THR A 152 -5.94 20.31 3.42
CA THR A 152 -4.84 19.37 3.64
C THR A 152 -5.26 18.41 4.75
N ILE A 153 -5.21 17.11 4.47
CA ILE A 153 -5.72 16.08 5.36
C ILE A 153 -4.55 15.28 5.95
N TYR A 154 -4.54 15.17 7.27
CA TYR A 154 -3.53 14.40 8.01
C TYR A 154 -4.22 13.24 8.74
N SER A 155 -3.50 12.14 8.91
CA SER A 155 -3.94 11.02 9.75
C SER A 155 -2.89 10.71 10.79
N ASP A 156 -3.37 10.31 11.96
CA ASP A 156 -2.59 9.80 13.06
C ASP A 156 -3.21 8.49 13.54
N SER A 157 -2.45 7.40 13.50
CA SER A 157 -2.89 6.09 13.98
C SER A 157 -2.08 5.71 15.21
N LYS A 158 -2.77 5.25 16.25
CA LYS A 158 -2.20 4.75 17.50
C LYS A 158 -2.41 3.24 17.64
N GLY A 159 -2.62 2.55 16.52
CA GLY A 159 -2.93 1.13 16.49
C GLY A 159 -4.23 0.83 17.24
N GLU A 160 -4.13 0.03 18.30
CA GLU A 160 -5.27 -0.40 19.11
C GLU A 160 -5.93 0.75 19.89
N TRP A 161 -5.22 1.87 20.09
CA TRP A 161 -5.73 3.06 20.78
C TRP A 161 -6.51 4.02 19.86
N GLY A 162 -6.86 3.54 18.66
CA GLY A 162 -7.61 4.30 17.65
C GLY A 162 -6.74 5.27 16.87
N GLY A 163 -7.37 6.27 16.28
CA GLY A 163 -6.68 7.31 15.54
C GLY A 163 -7.56 8.51 15.25
N THR A 164 -6.95 9.48 14.60
CA THR A 164 -7.55 10.78 14.29
C THR A 164 -7.31 11.12 12.84
N ILE A 165 -8.32 11.69 12.19
CA ILE A 165 -8.17 12.35 10.90
C ILE A 165 -8.44 13.83 11.04
N PHE A 166 -7.53 14.65 10.52
CA PHE A 166 -7.57 16.10 10.59
C PHE A 166 -7.78 16.70 9.21
N PHE A 167 -8.70 17.65 9.11
CA PHE A 167 -8.96 18.47 7.94
C PHE A 167 -8.50 19.90 8.24
N GLU A 168 -7.34 20.29 7.72
CA GLU A 168 -6.82 21.66 7.82
C GLU A 168 -7.25 22.46 6.60
N ASN A 169 -8.03 23.53 6.79
CA ASN A 169 -8.41 24.42 5.70
C ASN A 169 -7.19 25.18 5.18
N ASN A 170 -6.90 25.09 3.89
CA ASN A 170 -5.71 25.69 3.27
C ASN A 170 -5.72 27.23 3.33
N LYS A 171 -6.90 27.87 3.36
CA LYS A 171 -7.06 29.32 3.38
C LYS A 171 -7.15 29.88 4.81
N THR A 172 -8.03 29.32 5.64
CA THR A 172 -8.29 29.85 6.98
C THR A 172 -7.36 29.27 8.05
N ARG A 173 -6.66 28.17 7.74
CA ARG A 173 -5.83 27.40 8.67
C ARG A 173 -6.60 26.81 9.86
N GLU A 174 -7.93 26.82 9.79
CA GLU A 174 -8.77 26.14 10.78
C GLU A 174 -8.66 24.63 10.61
N VAL A 175 -8.56 23.92 11.73
CA VAL A 175 -8.44 22.46 11.76
C VAL A 175 -9.72 21.88 12.33
N PHE A 176 -10.20 20.82 11.69
CA PHE A 176 -11.33 20.03 12.15
C PHE A 176 -10.94 18.56 12.22
N GLU A 177 -11.47 17.83 13.20
CA GLU A 177 -11.09 16.44 13.43
C GLU A 177 -12.27 15.53 13.73
N THR A 178 -12.01 14.24 13.56
CA THR A 178 -12.92 13.16 13.97
C THR A 178 -12.14 11.86 14.17
N TYR A 179 -12.78 10.88 14.80
CA TYR A 179 -12.24 9.53 14.96
C TYR A 179 -11.90 8.89 13.61
N SER A 180 -10.85 8.10 13.59
CA SER A 180 -10.40 7.34 12.43
C SER A 180 -9.55 6.18 12.92
N SER A 181 -9.99 4.94 12.81
CA SER A 181 -9.24 3.81 13.40
C SER A 181 -7.80 3.73 12.91
N CYS A 182 -7.59 3.67 11.60
CA CYS A 182 -6.29 3.71 10.92
C CYS A 182 -6.54 4.12 9.46
N ALA A 183 -6.51 5.42 9.13
CA ALA A 183 -6.81 5.84 7.75
C ALA A 183 -5.71 5.37 6.80
N VAL A 184 -6.10 4.59 5.79
CA VAL A 184 -5.20 4.07 4.76
C VAL A 184 -5.23 4.96 3.53
N VAL A 185 -6.42 5.42 3.13
CA VAL A 185 -6.57 6.31 1.97
C VAL A 185 -7.79 7.21 2.12
N VAL A 186 -7.67 8.43 1.59
CA VAL A 186 -8.78 9.35 1.43
C VAL A 186 -9.08 9.56 -0.05
N ASN A 187 -10.36 9.45 -0.39
CA ASN A 187 -10.89 9.74 -1.71
C ASN A 187 -11.91 10.86 -1.64
N LYS A 188 -11.97 11.68 -2.69
CA LYS A 188 -12.97 12.73 -2.84
C LYS A 188 -13.84 12.41 -4.03
N ILE A 189 -15.15 12.41 -3.83
CA ILE A 189 -16.13 12.29 -4.92
C ILE A 189 -17.03 13.51 -4.81
N LYS A 190 -17.00 14.36 -5.86
CA LYS A 190 -17.65 15.68 -5.85
C LYS A 190 -17.15 16.51 -4.68
N LYS A 191 -18.01 16.81 -3.69
CA LYS A 191 -17.68 17.61 -2.51
C LYS A 191 -17.47 16.76 -1.24
N GLU A 192 -17.63 15.45 -1.34
CA GLU A 192 -17.65 14.55 -0.18
C GLU A 192 -16.33 13.78 -0.10
N TYR A 193 -15.85 13.59 1.13
CA TYR A 193 -14.64 12.84 1.43
C TYR A 193 -15.00 11.47 1.98
N TYR A 194 -14.25 10.47 1.54
CA TYR A 194 -14.38 9.08 1.94
C TYR A 194 -13.06 8.63 2.53
N VAL A 195 -13.08 8.30 3.82
CA VAL A 195 -11.92 7.84 4.57
C VAL A 195 -12.03 6.35 4.71
N THR A 196 -11.14 5.61 4.06
CA THR A 196 -11.05 4.15 4.23
C THR A 196 -10.06 3.87 5.33
N ASN A 197 -10.54 3.22 6.39
CA ASN A 197 -9.69 2.76 7.47
C ASN A 197 -9.57 1.24 7.45
N SER A 198 -8.38 0.76 7.81
CA SER A 198 -8.12 -0.67 7.96
C SER A 198 -7.34 -0.91 9.25
N GLY A 199 -7.99 -1.56 10.21
CA GLY A 199 -7.36 -2.06 11.43
C GLY A 199 -7.06 -3.56 11.34
N MET A 200 -6.44 -4.11 12.39
CA MET A 200 -6.04 -5.53 12.41
C MET A 200 -7.23 -6.49 12.30
N TYR A 201 -8.40 -6.12 12.84
CA TYR A 201 -9.59 -7.00 12.90
C TYR A 201 -10.88 -6.38 12.36
N PHE A 202 -10.85 -5.09 12.02
CA PHE A 202 -12.03 -4.35 11.60
C PHE A 202 -11.64 -3.30 10.56
N SER A 203 -12.53 -3.10 9.60
CA SER A 203 -12.42 -2.02 8.61
C SER A 203 -13.70 -1.20 8.63
N ASN A 204 -13.57 0.11 8.46
CA ASN A 204 -14.72 0.98 8.28
C ASN A 204 -14.45 2.05 7.23
N VAL A 205 -15.52 2.58 6.66
CA VAL A 205 -15.46 3.67 5.68
C VAL A 205 -16.32 4.82 6.18
N LEU A 206 -15.67 5.96 6.38
CA LEU A 206 -16.31 7.19 6.84
C LEU A 206 -16.61 8.08 5.65
N LYS A 207 -17.83 8.63 5.62
CA LYS A 207 -18.25 9.67 4.70
C LYS A 207 -18.33 11.00 5.45
N ILE A 208 -17.67 12.02 4.90
CA ILE A 208 -17.59 13.37 5.45
C ILE A 208 -18.02 14.35 4.34
N SER A 209 -19.25 14.83 4.41
CA SER A 209 -19.80 15.75 3.40
C SER A 209 -19.37 17.20 3.61
N GLU A 210 -19.15 17.62 4.86
CA GLU A 210 -18.79 19.00 5.23
C GLU A 210 -17.80 18.99 6.40
N PRO A 211 -16.48 19.09 6.15
CA PRO A 211 -15.47 19.05 7.21
C PRO A 211 -15.65 20.13 8.31
N THR A 212 -16.29 21.26 8.00
CA THR A 212 -16.60 22.32 8.99
C THR A 212 -17.62 21.90 10.05
N LYS A 213 -18.38 20.81 9.83
CA LYS A 213 -19.32 20.24 10.81
C LYS A 213 -18.64 19.28 11.81
N LEU A 214 -17.39 18.90 11.55
CA LEU A 214 -16.59 18.09 12.47
C LEU A 214 -16.20 18.89 13.72
N HIS A 215 -15.49 18.27 14.66
CA HIS A 215 -15.03 18.98 15.85
C HIS A 215 -13.89 19.95 15.49
N LYS A 216 -13.99 21.22 15.87
CA LYS A 216 -12.93 22.21 15.62
C LYS A 216 -11.79 21.99 16.62
N SER A 217 -10.56 21.81 16.14
CA SER A 217 -9.41 21.51 16.99
C SER A 217 -8.13 22.22 16.52
N LYS A 218 -6.98 21.77 17.02
CA LYS A 218 -5.64 22.13 16.53
C LYS A 218 -5.01 20.86 15.96
N LEU A 219 -4.16 21.00 14.95
CA LEU A 219 -3.40 19.88 14.42
C LEU A 219 -2.42 19.37 15.49
N ASN A 220 -2.71 18.19 16.06
CA ASN A 220 -1.88 17.55 17.07
C ASN A 220 -1.73 16.05 16.75
N LEU A 221 -0.60 15.67 16.15
CA LEU A 221 -0.32 14.26 15.85
C LEU A 221 0.40 13.54 17.02
N ASN A 222 0.60 14.20 18.15
CA ASN A 222 1.42 13.69 19.26
C ASN A 222 0.58 13.19 20.44
N GLU A 223 -0.73 13.01 20.25
CA GLU A 223 -1.59 12.42 21.27
C GLU A 223 -1.32 10.91 21.39
N ASN A 224 -1.58 10.37 22.57
CA ASN A 224 -1.40 8.94 22.85
C ASN A 224 -2.63 8.11 22.46
N GLU A 225 -3.78 8.75 22.30
CA GLU A 225 -5.06 8.13 21.94
C GLU A 225 -5.64 8.80 20.70
N GLY A 226 -6.49 8.08 19.96
CA GLY A 226 -7.27 8.64 18.88
C GLY A 226 -8.41 9.54 19.35
N SER A 227 -8.89 10.39 18.44
CA SER A 227 -10.02 11.28 18.68
C SER A 227 -11.30 10.50 19.01
N LYS A 228 -12.07 11.02 19.96
CA LYS A 228 -13.36 10.45 20.40
C LYS A 228 -14.55 11.20 19.81
N TYR A 229 -14.32 12.09 18.84
CA TYR A 229 -15.38 12.88 18.21
C TYR A 229 -15.98 12.17 17.01
N HIS A 230 -17.31 12.03 17.00
CA HIS A 230 -18.08 11.41 15.91
C HIS A 230 -18.95 12.41 15.13
N LYS A 231 -18.95 13.69 15.53
CA LYS A 231 -19.81 14.73 14.94
C LYS A 231 -19.46 14.95 13.47
N GLY A 232 -20.49 15.05 12.61
CA GLY A 232 -20.32 15.42 11.20
C GLY A 232 -19.83 14.29 10.30
N VAL A 233 -19.78 13.06 10.82
CA VAL A 233 -19.39 11.85 10.09
C VAL A 233 -20.59 10.95 9.88
N THR A 234 -20.65 10.30 8.72
CA THR A 234 -21.54 9.16 8.46
C THR A 234 -20.69 7.93 8.21
N GLU A 235 -20.77 6.92 9.07
CA GLU A 235 -20.14 5.62 8.82
C GLU A 235 -20.99 4.84 7.81
N ILE A 236 -20.45 4.62 6.60
CA ILE A 236 -21.18 3.96 5.51
C ILE A 236 -20.87 2.47 5.40
N LEU A 237 -19.83 2.02 6.10
CA LEU A 237 -19.48 0.61 6.25
C LEU A 237 -18.73 0.45 7.57
N ASN A 238 -19.07 -0.59 8.31
CA ASN A 238 -18.32 -1.09 9.45
C ASN A 238 -18.38 -2.62 9.40
N ILE A 239 -17.23 -3.27 9.32
CA ILE A 239 -17.15 -4.71 9.07
C ILE A 239 -15.96 -5.32 9.80
N ASP A 240 -16.24 -6.41 10.52
CA ASP A 240 -15.25 -7.24 11.18
C ASP A 240 -14.72 -8.34 10.24
N ASP A 241 -13.54 -8.88 10.54
CA ASP A 241 -12.93 -10.01 9.83
C ASP A 241 -12.70 -9.78 8.31
N VAL A 242 -12.77 -8.52 7.87
CA VAL A 242 -12.46 -8.09 6.50
C VAL A 242 -11.43 -6.98 6.55
N ASN A 243 -10.36 -7.14 5.78
CA ASN A 243 -9.30 -6.14 5.62
C ASN A 243 -9.50 -5.38 4.30
N ILE A 244 -9.63 -4.06 4.36
CA ILE A 244 -9.71 -3.20 3.18
C ILE A 244 -8.34 -2.57 2.92
N ALA A 245 -7.59 -3.14 1.99
CA ALA A 245 -6.22 -2.68 1.70
C ALA A 245 -6.15 -1.30 1.04
N THR A 246 -7.17 -0.93 0.24
CA THR A 246 -7.31 0.42 -0.32
C THR A 246 -8.72 0.62 -0.89
N SER A 247 -9.06 1.86 -1.21
CA SER A 247 -10.21 2.24 -2.04
C SER A 247 -9.79 3.20 -3.16
N PHE A 248 -10.48 3.15 -4.29
CA PHE A 248 -10.18 3.96 -5.47
C PHE A 248 -11.46 4.39 -6.20
N VAL A 249 -11.41 5.54 -6.85
CA VAL A 249 -12.56 6.12 -7.56
C VAL A 249 -12.47 5.80 -9.05
N ASN A 250 -13.57 5.35 -9.63
CA ASN A 250 -13.73 5.28 -11.09
C ASN A 250 -15.15 5.69 -11.47
N GLN A 251 -15.28 6.67 -12.37
CA GLN A 251 -16.58 7.19 -12.85
C GLN A 251 -17.54 7.53 -11.69
N ASP A 252 -17.07 8.34 -10.73
CA ASP A 252 -17.81 8.75 -9.52
C ASP A 252 -18.26 7.62 -8.57
N GLN A 253 -17.78 6.39 -8.77
CA GLN A 253 -18.05 5.26 -7.88
C GLN A 253 -16.80 4.89 -7.08
N LEU A 254 -16.99 4.65 -5.78
CA LEU A 254 -15.93 4.20 -4.86
C LEU A 254 -15.86 2.67 -4.84
N PHE A 255 -14.72 2.14 -5.28
CA PHE A 255 -14.39 0.72 -5.22
C PHE A 255 -13.40 0.44 -4.09
N HIS A 256 -13.42 -0.78 -3.56
CA HIS A 256 -12.58 -1.22 -2.46
C HIS A 256 -11.87 -2.50 -2.86
N LEU A 257 -10.54 -2.53 -2.73
CA LEU A 257 -9.76 -3.76 -2.77
C LEU A 257 -9.72 -4.33 -1.36
N TYR A 258 -10.34 -5.49 -1.15
CA TYR A 258 -10.49 -6.08 0.17
C TYR A 258 -10.27 -7.59 0.13
N SER A 259 -9.93 -8.16 1.28
CA SER A 259 -9.69 -9.59 1.44
C SER A 259 -10.50 -10.16 2.60
N ASP A 260 -11.03 -11.36 2.39
CA ASP A 260 -11.45 -12.26 3.47
C ASP A 260 -10.29 -13.21 3.83
N LYS A 261 -10.54 -14.21 4.69
CA LYS A 261 -9.52 -15.19 5.12
C LYS A 261 -8.90 -16.02 3.97
N LYS A 262 -9.52 -16.07 2.79
CA LYS A 262 -9.16 -17.00 1.69
C LYS A 262 -9.04 -16.33 0.31
N ASN A 263 -9.68 -15.19 0.10
CA ASN A 263 -9.88 -14.59 -1.21
C ASN A 263 -9.68 -13.07 -1.18
N VAL A 264 -9.31 -12.53 -2.34
CA VAL A 264 -9.25 -11.09 -2.60
C VAL A 264 -10.33 -10.70 -3.60
N PHE A 265 -10.93 -9.53 -3.39
CA PHE A 265 -12.05 -9.03 -4.16
C PHE A 265 -11.90 -7.54 -4.48
N VAL A 266 -12.62 -7.10 -5.51
CA VAL A 266 -13.06 -5.70 -5.62
C VAL A 266 -14.54 -5.64 -5.25
N GLY A 267 -14.93 -4.65 -4.45
CA GLY A 267 -16.31 -4.45 -4.02
C GLY A 267 -16.73 -3.00 -3.98
N VAL A 268 -18.04 -2.83 -3.88
CA VAL A 268 -18.71 -1.55 -3.66
C VAL A 268 -19.55 -1.61 -2.38
N ILE A 269 -19.79 -0.46 -1.75
CA ILE A 269 -20.64 -0.38 -0.57
C ILE A 269 -22.08 -0.10 -1.04
N GLU A 270 -22.99 -1.03 -0.73
CA GLU A 270 -24.43 -0.88 -0.98
C GLU A 270 -25.19 -1.17 0.33
N ASN A 271 -26.03 -0.24 0.77
CA ASN A 271 -26.86 -0.40 1.98
C ASN A 271 -26.09 -0.84 3.23
N GLY A 272 -24.92 -0.24 3.47
CA GLY A 272 -24.07 -0.55 4.63
C GLY A 272 -23.28 -1.85 4.53
N LYS A 273 -23.27 -2.52 3.37
CA LYS A 273 -22.62 -3.82 3.17
C LYS A 273 -21.64 -3.79 2.01
N MET A 274 -20.55 -4.54 2.14
CA MET A 274 -19.62 -4.79 1.04
C MET A 274 -20.24 -5.80 0.06
N LYS A 275 -20.41 -5.40 -1.20
CA LYS A 275 -20.85 -6.26 -2.30
C LYS A 275 -19.71 -6.48 -3.26
N SER A 276 -19.27 -7.73 -3.38
CA SER A 276 -18.24 -8.11 -4.35
C SER A 276 -18.75 -7.89 -5.77
N VAL A 277 -17.95 -7.21 -6.59
CA VAL A 277 -18.16 -7.03 -8.03
C VAL A 277 -17.08 -7.73 -8.85
N TYR A 278 -15.99 -8.15 -8.21
CA TYR A 278 -14.91 -8.91 -8.82
C TYR A 278 -14.20 -9.78 -7.78
N LYS A 279 -13.78 -10.98 -8.18
CA LYS A 279 -12.98 -11.91 -7.37
C LYS A 279 -11.70 -12.23 -8.13
N PHE A 280 -10.55 -12.10 -7.47
CA PHE A 280 -9.27 -12.49 -8.06
C PHE A 280 -9.12 -14.02 -8.09
N ALA A 281 -8.45 -14.52 -9.12
CA ALA A 281 -8.21 -15.96 -9.32
C ALA A 281 -7.18 -16.54 -8.34
N PHE A 282 -6.46 -15.70 -7.61
CA PHE A 282 -5.46 -16.08 -6.62
C PHE A 282 -5.56 -15.19 -5.39
N ASN A 283 -5.09 -15.71 -4.26
CA ASN A 283 -5.04 -14.98 -3.01
C ASN A 283 -3.70 -14.22 -2.89
N PHE A 284 -3.74 -13.00 -2.37
CA PHE A 284 -2.57 -12.16 -2.12
C PHE A 284 -2.85 -11.21 -0.96
N TYR A 285 -1.79 -10.68 -0.33
CA TYR A 285 -1.90 -9.68 0.72
C TYR A 285 -1.40 -8.33 0.21
N PRO A 286 -2.30 -7.46 -0.27
CA PRO A 286 -1.95 -6.13 -0.74
C PRO A 286 -1.76 -5.14 0.42
N HIS A 287 -0.80 -4.23 0.29
CA HIS A 287 -0.57 -3.13 1.21
C HIS A 287 -0.36 -1.83 0.42
N LEU A 288 -1.20 -0.81 0.66
CA LEU A 288 -1.05 0.48 0.00
C LEU A 288 0.26 1.17 0.40
N ASN A 289 1.02 1.67 -0.59
CA ASN A 289 2.22 2.45 -0.32
C ASN A 289 2.10 3.88 -0.84
N GLN A 290 1.42 4.09 -1.97
CA GLN A 290 1.33 5.40 -2.59
C GLN A 290 0.02 5.58 -3.35
N LYS A 291 -0.57 6.77 -3.22
CA LYS A 291 -1.59 7.29 -4.13
C LYS A 291 -0.96 8.40 -4.96
N LEU A 292 -1.03 8.28 -6.28
CA LEU A 292 -0.51 9.26 -7.22
C LEU A 292 -1.57 10.32 -7.54
N ASP A 293 -1.13 11.48 -8.04
CA ASP A 293 -2.00 12.64 -8.32
C ASP A 293 -3.07 12.34 -9.37
N ASP A 294 -2.80 11.44 -10.32
CA ASP A 294 -3.76 11.00 -11.34
C ASP A 294 -4.77 9.95 -10.83
N GLY A 295 -4.74 9.66 -9.52
CA GLY A 295 -5.60 8.68 -8.87
C GLY A 295 -5.11 7.24 -8.98
N LYS A 296 -3.98 6.98 -9.66
CA LYS A 296 -3.34 5.66 -9.60
C LYS A 296 -2.89 5.35 -8.19
N GLN A 297 -2.83 4.06 -7.88
CA GLN A 297 -2.33 3.57 -6.60
C GLN A 297 -1.26 2.53 -6.83
N LEU A 298 -0.24 2.57 -5.97
CA LEU A 298 0.82 1.59 -5.94
C LEU A 298 0.81 0.89 -4.58
N LEU A 299 0.78 -0.42 -4.65
CA LEU A 299 0.74 -1.32 -3.50
C LEU A 299 1.88 -2.33 -3.62
N THR A 300 2.44 -2.77 -2.50
CA THR A 300 3.15 -4.04 -2.43
C THR A 300 2.14 -5.16 -2.26
N PHE A 301 2.50 -6.37 -2.70
CA PHE A 301 1.71 -7.55 -2.39
C PHE A 301 2.61 -8.77 -2.18
N TYR A 302 2.10 -9.72 -1.38
CA TYR A 302 2.68 -11.05 -1.19
C TYR A 302 1.69 -12.14 -1.61
N ILE A 303 2.15 -13.16 -2.31
CA ILE A 303 1.37 -14.35 -2.69
C ILE A 303 1.79 -15.53 -1.80
N PRO A 304 0.95 -15.97 -0.84
CA PRO A 304 1.31 -17.05 0.08
C PRO A 304 1.62 -18.38 -0.59
N ALA A 305 0.92 -18.70 -1.68
CA ALA A 305 1.04 -19.97 -2.37
C ALA A 305 2.42 -20.17 -3.04
N THR A 306 3.00 -19.09 -3.57
CA THR A 306 4.29 -19.10 -4.28
C THR A 306 5.42 -18.49 -3.46
N LYS A 307 5.10 -17.82 -2.35
CA LYS A 307 6.03 -17.00 -1.55
C LYS A 307 6.70 -15.89 -2.39
N GLU A 308 5.97 -15.35 -3.35
CA GLU A 308 6.44 -14.29 -4.22
C GLU A 308 5.92 -12.94 -3.71
N ASN A 309 6.74 -11.91 -3.81
CA ASN A 309 6.35 -10.52 -3.57
C ASN A 309 6.27 -9.77 -4.90
N GLY A 310 5.61 -8.62 -4.90
CA GLY A 310 5.57 -7.77 -6.08
C GLY A 310 4.95 -6.41 -5.85
N VAL A 311 4.84 -5.66 -6.93
CA VAL A 311 4.19 -4.34 -6.98
C VAL A 311 2.89 -4.46 -7.75
N LEU A 312 1.79 -4.02 -7.16
CA LEU A 312 0.49 -3.89 -7.79
C LEU A 312 0.23 -2.41 -8.09
N ILE A 313 -0.04 -2.09 -9.36
CA ILE A 313 -0.53 -0.78 -9.77
C ILE A 313 -2.02 -0.88 -10.09
N ILE A 314 -2.83 -0.09 -9.39
CA ILE A 314 -4.25 0.09 -9.68
C ILE A 314 -4.40 1.39 -10.46
N ASN A 315 -4.97 1.31 -11.66
CA ASN A 315 -5.35 2.45 -12.47
C ASN A 315 -6.79 2.28 -12.94
N GLN A 316 -7.72 2.92 -12.25
CA GLN A 316 -9.15 2.75 -12.47
C GLN A 316 -9.53 1.26 -12.35
N LYS A 317 -10.12 0.67 -13.39
CA LYS A 317 -10.49 -0.76 -13.43
C LYS A 317 -9.35 -1.69 -13.90
N ASN A 318 -8.13 -1.19 -14.01
CA ASN A 318 -6.98 -1.97 -14.45
C ASN A 318 -6.05 -2.27 -13.27
N PHE A 319 -5.71 -3.55 -13.09
CA PHE A 319 -4.80 -4.05 -12.08
C PHE A 319 -3.57 -4.63 -12.78
N TYR A 320 -2.41 -4.03 -12.55
CA TYR A 320 -1.13 -4.46 -13.13
C TYR A 320 -0.25 -5.01 -12.02
N PHE A 321 -0.06 -6.33 -12.02
CA PHE A 321 0.82 -7.02 -11.10
C PHE A 321 2.20 -7.15 -11.71
N HIS A 322 3.22 -6.76 -10.96
CA HIS A 322 4.63 -6.93 -11.28
C HIS A 322 5.26 -7.86 -10.24
N LEU A 323 5.34 -9.15 -10.56
CA LEU A 323 5.95 -10.16 -9.68
C LEU A 323 7.47 -9.98 -9.67
N LEU A 324 8.08 -9.94 -8.49
CA LEU A 324 9.53 -10.02 -8.35
C LEU A 324 9.94 -11.48 -8.31
N LYS A 325 10.70 -11.91 -9.32
CA LYS A 325 11.22 -13.28 -9.44
C LYS A 325 12.73 -13.33 -9.45
#